data_AF-A0A7G6YQ83-F1
#
_entry.id   AF-A0A7G6YQ83-F1
#
_cell.length_a   1.000
_cell.length_b   1.000
_cell.length_c   1.000
_cell.angle_alpha   90.00
_cell.angle_beta   90.00
_cell.angle_gamma   90.00
#
_symmetry.space_group_name_H-M   'P 1'
#
loop_
_entity.id
_entity.type
_entity.pdbx_description
1 polymer ?
#
loop_
_entity_poly.entity_id
_entity_poly.type
_entity_poly.pdbx_seq_one_letter_code
_entity_poly.pdbx_strand_id
1 'polypeptide(L)'
;MFSRLLLLLLLTLPAAPAAAYSVLTHQAVIDSTWDQRLVPLLRQRYPGADSVQLAEAKSYAYGGAIIQDMGYYPLGVEFFTDLTHYVRSGDFVRNLLRQARTRNEYAFALGALSHYAADNVGHPEGTNQIMPTVYEDLRTRYGPVVTYENAPIRHTELEFSFDVVQVAAGRYRTQDYHKAIGFRVSKDVLERAFQQTYGLELGQVFPNVDVSVASFRFAVNQLLPAAARAAWHSQRKEIRRVSPRARRREYLYKTNRRKFEREFGTEYKKPGFGARVVAKLINLLPKIGPLQTYAFELPSPAGEQKFRQSYRVVLREYGALTAALPRDTAALDPHLLNTNLDTGQPMRPTIYHLADATYGELLRELHKHHFEHLSPSLRSELLTYFVQGVPTLAQQTDQLGGHDADEDQREYQKERKETEEALAALRALAP
;
A
#
# COMPACT_ATOMS: atom_id res chain seq x y z
N MET A 1 50.11 -9.59 1.85
CA MET A 1 49.05 -10.62 1.69
C MET A 1 47.75 -10.30 2.44
N PHE A 2 47.78 -9.58 3.58
CA PHE A 2 46.58 -9.20 4.34
C PHE A 2 45.56 -8.32 3.58
N SER A 3 45.99 -7.42 2.70
CA SER A 3 45.09 -6.53 1.93
C SER A 3 44.23 -7.29 0.89
N ARG A 4 44.71 -8.42 0.35
CA ARG A 4 43.94 -9.26 -0.59
C ARG A 4 42.89 -10.13 0.11
N LEU A 5 43.15 -10.53 1.36
CA LEU A 5 42.18 -11.28 2.18
C LEU A 5 41.02 -10.38 2.67
N LEU A 6 41.32 -9.11 2.99
CA LEU A 6 40.31 -8.12 3.37
C LEU A 6 39.39 -7.76 2.18
N LEU A 7 39.94 -7.70 0.96
CA LEU A 7 39.17 -7.46 -0.27
C LEU A 7 38.25 -8.64 -0.63
N LEU A 8 38.70 -9.88 -0.36
CA LEU A 8 37.90 -11.09 -0.54
C LEU A 8 36.80 -11.24 0.53
N LEU A 9 37.02 -10.76 1.77
CA LEU A 9 35.99 -10.69 2.82
C LEU A 9 34.94 -9.60 2.56
N LEU A 10 35.30 -8.51 1.88
CA LEU A 10 34.35 -7.45 1.48
C LEU A 10 33.50 -7.83 0.25
N LEU A 11 33.88 -8.87 -0.49
CA LEU A 11 33.16 -9.37 -1.68
C LEU A 11 32.17 -10.51 -1.38
N THR A 12 32.11 -11.03 -0.16
CA THR A 12 31.20 -12.10 0.27
C THR A 12 30.04 -11.62 1.15
N LEU A 13 29.90 -10.31 1.36
CA LEU A 13 28.70 -9.75 1.99
C LEU A 13 27.52 -9.81 1.00
N PRO A 14 26.42 -10.51 1.32
CA PRO A 14 25.22 -10.43 0.50
C PRO A 14 24.77 -8.96 0.49
N ALA A 15 24.71 -8.37 -0.70
CA ALA A 15 24.05 -7.08 -0.87
C ALA A 15 22.57 -7.30 -0.53
N ALA A 16 22.20 -6.99 0.71
CA ALA A 16 20.80 -7.04 1.14
C ALA A 16 19.95 -6.21 0.15
N PRO A 17 18.76 -6.68 -0.21
CA PRO A 17 17.87 -6.00 -1.13
C PRO A 17 17.69 -4.54 -0.68
N ALA A 18 17.69 -3.65 -1.66
CA ALA A 18 17.26 -2.27 -1.48
C ALA A 18 15.88 -2.19 -2.10
N ALA A 19 14.96 -1.48 -1.45
CA ALA A 19 13.57 -1.83 -1.59
C ALA A 19 12.57 -0.72 -1.27
N ALA A 20 11.87 -0.09 -2.27
CA ALA A 20 10.94 1.11 -2.29
C ALA A 20 9.80 1.11 -1.24
N TYR A 21 8.89 2.08 -1.15
CA TYR A 21 7.57 1.76 -0.58
C TYR A 21 6.55 2.19 -1.62
N SER A 22 6.56 1.40 -2.68
CA SER A 22 5.55 1.42 -3.72
C SER A 22 5.24 -0.05 -4.02
N VAL A 23 4.42 -0.32 -5.02
CA VAL A 23 3.89 -1.65 -5.35
C VAL A 23 4.93 -2.76 -5.33
N LEU A 24 6.09 -2.56 -5.96
CA LEU A 24 7.07 -3.64 -6.09
C LEU A 24 7.75 -3.96 -4.76
N THR A 25 7.69 -3.06 -3.80
CA THR A 25 8.28 -3.28 -2.48
C THR A 25 7.39 -4.07 -1.57
N HIS A 26 6.10 -3.75 -1.54
CA HIS A 26 5.16 -4.61 -0.86
C HIS A 26 5.27 -6.06 -1.37
N GLN A 27 5.41 -6.23 -2.69
CA GLN A 27 5.70 -7.54 -3.29
C GLN A 27 7.07 -8.11 -2.90
N ALA A 28 8.10 -7.27 -2.76
CA ALA A 28 9.43 -7.69 -2.32
C ALA A 28 9.44 -8.20 -0.88
N VAL A 29 8.63 -7.63 0.03
CA VAL A 29 8.47 -8.14 1.40
C VAL A 29 7.91 -9.56 1.35
N ILE A 30 6.84 -9.78 0.56
CA ILE A 30 6.29 -11.13 0.33
C ILE A 30 7.35 -12.07 -0.24
N ASP A 31 8.13 -11.63 -1.23
CA ASP A 31 9.19 -12.44 -1.83
C ASP A 31 10.29 -12.83 -0.84
N SER A 32 10.67 -11.89 0.03
CA SER A 32 11.76 -12.07 1.00
C SER A 32 11.34 -12.96 2.17
N THR A 33 10.04 -13.09 2.42
CA THR A 33 9.51 -13.78 3.60
C THR A 33 8.67 -15.01 3.27
N TRP A 34 8.39 -15.27 1.99
CA TRP A 34 7.49 -16.34 1.53
C TRP A 34 7.79 -17.69 2.19
N ASP A 35 8.97 -18.25 1.93
CA ASP A 35 9.30 -19.61 2.37
C ASP A 35 9.55 -19.69 3.89
N GLN A 36 10.12 -18.63 4.48
CA GLN A 36 10.54 -18.63 5.88
C GLN A 36 9.41 -18.26 6.85
N ARG A 37 8.37 -17.54 6.39
CA ARG A 37 7.32 -16.98 7.24
C ARG A 37 5.93 -17.40 6.77
N LEU A 38 5.55 -17.08 5.52
CA LEU A 38 4.17 -17.29 5.05
C LEU A 38 3.86 -18.77 4.82
N VAL A 39 4.74 -19.52 4.15
CA VAL A 39 4.51 -20.95 3.85
C VAL A 39 4.29 -21.78 5.13
N PRO A 40 5.09 -21.63 6.21
CA PRO A 40 4.81 -22.28 7.49
C PRO A 40 3.42 -21.96 8.04
N LEU A 41 3.02 -20.68 8.06
CA LEU A 41 1.70 -20.26 8.55
C LEU A 41 0.56 -20.82 7.70
N LEU A 42 0.72 -20.81 6.37
CA LEU A 42 -0.27 -21.36 5.44
C LEU A 42 -0.44 -22.86 5.62
N ARG A 43 0.65 -23.61 5.77
CA ARG A 43 0.63 -25.06 6.01
C ARG A 43 0.05 -25.40 7.37
N GLN A 44 0.32 -24.57 8.38
CA GLN A 44 -0.20 -24.77 9.72
C GLN A 44 -1.72 -24.59 9.76
N ARG A 45 -2.25 -23.51 9.18
CA ARG A 45 -3.70 -23.24 9.18
C ARG A 45 -4.48 -24.06 8.16
N TYR A 46 -3.90 -24.29 6.98
CA TYR A 46 -4.53 -25.00 5.85
C TYR A 46 -3.57 -26.06 5.27
N PRO A 47 -3.42 -27.21 5.96
CA PRO A 47 -2.44 -28.25 5.60
C PRO A 47 -2.68 -28.88 4.22
N GLY A 48 -1.70 -29.64 3.73
CA GLY A 48 -1.81 -30.42 2.49
C GLY A 48 -1.62 -29.63 1.19
N ALA A 49 -1.05 -28.43 1.24
CA ALA A 49 -0.81 -27.62 0.04
C ALA A 49 0.32 -28.20 -0.84
N ASP A 50 0.05 -28.43 -2.12
CA ASP A 50 1.09 -28.68 -3.12
C ASP A 50 1.76 -27.38 -3.62
N SER A 51 2.74 -27.48 -4.51
CA SER A 51 3.47 -26.33 -5.04
C SER A 51 2.60 -25.40 -5.91
N VAL A 52 1.59 -25.94 -6.60
CA VAL A 52 0.68 -25.16 -7.46
C VAL A 52 -0.25 -24.34 -6.59
N GLN A 53 -0.82 -24.95 -5.56
CA GLN A 53 -1.68 -24.27 -4.59
C GLN A 53 -0.92 -23.24 -3.74
N LEU A 54 0.36 -23.48 -3.43
CA LEU A 54 1.20 -22.48 -2.78
C LEU A 54 1.52 -21.31 -3.72
N ALA A 55 1.77 -21.56 -5.01
CA ALA A 55 1.96 -20.50 -5.99
C ALA A 55 0.68 -19.65 -6.16
N GLU A 56 -0.49 -20.28 -6.20
CA GLU A 56 -1.77 -19.58 -6.22
C GLU A 56 -1.96 -18.73 -4.95
N ALA A 57 -1.73 -19.29 -3.77
CA ALA A 57 -1.79 -18.55 -2.50
C ALA A 57 -0.84 -17.34 -2.51
N LYS A 58 0.35 -17.48 -3.11
CA LYS A 58 1.31 -16.38 -3.26
C LYS A 58 0.74 -15.22 -4.09
N SER A 59 -0.03 -15.51 -5.13
CA SER A 59 -0.70 -14.49 -5.94
C SER A 59 -1.72 -13.67 -5.15
N TYR A 60 -2.34 -14.28 -4.14
CA TYR A 60 -3.24 -13.61 -3.20
C TYR A 60 -2.46 -12.82 -2.15
N ALA A 61 -1.32 -13.32 -1.66
CA ALA A 61 -0.45 -12.56 -0.77
C ALA A 61 0.07 -11.27 -1.42
N TYR A 62 0.43 -11.30 -2.72
CA TYR A 62 0.73 -10.06 -3.45
C TYR A 62 -0.48 -9.13 -3.56
N GLY A 63 -1.68 -9.69 -3.76
CA GLY A 63 -2.93 -8.93 -3.75
C GLY A 63 -3.13 -8.17 -2.44
N GLY A 64 -2.98 -8.88 -1.32
CA GLY A 64 -3.14 -8.31 0.00
C GLY A 64 -2.04 -7.32 0.35
N ALA A 65 -0.81 -7.51 -0.13
CA ALA A 65 0.29 -6.60 0.18
C ALA A 65 0.12 -5.19 -0.42
N ILE A 66 -0.83 -4.99 -1.33
CA ILE A 66 -1.06 -3.71 -2.01
C ILE A 66 -2.55 -3.32 -1.89
N ILE A 67 -3.39 -4.09 -1.18
CA ILE A 67 -4.84 -3.87 -1.25
C ILE A 67 -5.22 -2.51 -0.68
N GLN A 68 -4.59 -2.09 0.42
CA GLN A 68 -4.86 -0.81 1.05
C GLN A 68 -4.67 0.36 0.07
N ASP A 69 -3.71 0.29 -0.87
CA ASP A 69 -3.45 1.35 -1.87
C ASP A 69 -4.44 1.37 -3.03
N MET A 70 -5.39 0.42 -3.10
CA MET A 70 -6.23 0.22 -4.27
C MET A 70 -6.98 1.49 -4.71
N GLY A 71 -7.34 2.36 -3.76
CA GLY A 71 -8.05 3.60 -4.02
C GLY A 71 -7.28 4.63 -4.84
N TYR A 72 -5.94 4.59 -4.82
CA TYR A 72 -5.09 5.53 -5.58
C TYR A 72 -4.87 5.12 -7.04
N TYR A 73 -5.48 4.02 -7.49
CA TYR A 73 -5.39 3.55 -8.88
C TYR A 73 -6.56 4.04 -9.73
N PRO A 74 -6.45 4.01 -11.08
CA PRO A 74 -7.55 4.39 -11.95
C PRO A 74 -8.84 3.66 -11.59
N LEU A 75 -9.94 4.41 -11.43
CA LEU A 75 -11.25 3.93 -10.98
C LEU A 75 -11.26 3.36 -9.55
N GLY A 76 -10.25 3.65 -8.75
CA GLY A 76 -10.24 3.50 -7.30
C GLY A 76 -11.05 4.60 -6.61
N VAL A 77 -11.15 4.50 -5.29
CA VAL A 77 -11.82 5.46 -4.42
C VAL A 77 -10.85 5.79 -3.28
N GLU A 78 -10.36 7.03 -3.23
CA GLU A 78 -9.39 7.51 -2.24
C GLU A 78 -9.86 7.26 -0.81
N PHE A 79 -11.14 7.49 -0.51
CA PHE A 79 -11.75 7.21 0.79
C PHE A 79 -11.51 5.76 1.27
N PHE A 80 -11.49 4.76 0.39
CA PHE A 80 -11.14 3.39 0.79
C PHE A 80 -9.68 3.29 1.26
N THR A 81 -8.75 3.89 0.51
CA THR A 81 -7.34 3.86 0.88
C THR A 81 -7.13 4.59 2.20
N ASP A 82 -7.70 5.78 2.32
CA ASP A 82 -7.58 6.63 3.51
C ASP A 82 -8.18 5.95 4.75
N LEU A 83 -9.32 5.26 4.62
CA LEU A 83 -9.87 4.43 5.70
C LEU A 83 -8.84 3.39 6.15
N THR A 84 -8.29 2.61 5.22
CA THR A 84 -7.37 1.53 5.56
C THR A 84 -6.00 2.02 6.07
N HIS A 85 -5.63 3.27 5.78
CA HIS A 85 -4.38 3.90 6.21
C HIS A 85 -4.48 4.67 7.53
N TYR A 86 -5.62 5.31 7.79
CA TYR A 86 -5.73 6.30 8.87
C TYR A 86 -6.79 5.95 9.91
N VAL A 87 -7.79 5.14 9.56
CA VAL A 87 -8.92 4.82 10.42
C VAL A 87 -8.93 3.33 10.71
N ARG A 88 -8.72 2.95 11.97
CA ARG A 88 -8.79 1.53 12.40
C ARG A 88 -7.93 0.58 11.54
N SER A 89 -6.76 1.03 11.09
CA SER A 89 -5.85 0.32 10.17
C SER A 89 -5.43 -1.07 10.68
N GLY A 90 -5.14 -1.19 11.98
CA GLY A 90 -4.82 -2.47 12.63
C GLY A 90 -6.04 -3.40 12.72
N ASP A 91 -7.21 -2.85 13.03
CA ASP A 91 -8.46 -3.62 13.09
C ASP A 91 -8.87 -4.16 11.72
N PHE A 92 -8.64 -3.42 10.63
CA PHE A 92 -8.88 -3.89 9.26
C PHE A 92 -8.10 -5.17 8.96
N VAL A 93 -6.79 -5.15 9.23
CA VAL A 93 -5.92 -6.32 9.03
C VAL A 93 -6.30 -7.47 9.97
N ARG A 94 -6.61 -7.17 11.23
CA ARG A 94 -7.08 -8.17 12.20
C ARG A 94 -8.35 -8.86 11.69
N ASN A 95 -9.30 -8.09 11.17
CA ASN A 95 -10.55 -8.61 10.62
C ASN A 95 -10.32 -9.45 9.36
N LEU A 96 -9.39 -9.06 8.47
CA LEU A 96 -8.99 -9.91 7.33
C LEU A 96 -8.45 -11.28 7.81
N LEU A 97 -7.54 -11.28 8.79
CA LEU A 97 -6.93 -12.49 9.33
C LEU A 97 -7.96 -13.41 10.02
N ARG A 98 -8.91 -12.81 10.73
CA ARG A 98 -10.01 -13.51 11.43
C ARG A 98 -11.03 -14.08 10.45
N GLN A 99 -11.40 -13.31 9.43
CA GLN A 99 -12.43 -13.67 8.44
C GLN A 99 -11.94 -14.61 7.35
N ALA A 100 -10.64 -14.90 7.29
CA ALA A 100 -10.07 -15.84 6.32
C ALA A 100 -10.50 -17.29 6.61
N ARG A 101 -11.26 -17.87 5.68
CA ARG A 101 -11.83 -19.23 5.69
C ARG A 101 -11.12 -20.19 4.74
N THR A 102 -10.26 -19.68 3.86
CA THR A 102 -9.48 -20.50 2.92
C THR A 102 -7.99 -20.14 2.95
N ARG A 103 -7.16 -21.02 2.38
CA ARG A 103 -5.72 -20.78 2.20
C ARG A 103 -5.44 -19.48 1.44
N ASN A 104 -6.22 -19.21 0.40
CA ASN A 104 -6.04 -18.05 -0.46
C ASN A 104 -6.49 -16.76 0.26
N GLU A 105 -7.61 -16.79 0.98
CA GLU A 105 -8.04 -15.68 1.84
C GLU A 105 -7.03 -15.39 2.95
N TYR A 106 -6.44 -16.43 3.55
CA TYR A 106 -5.43 -16.24 4.60
C TYR A 106 -4.10 -15.74 4.04
N ALA A 107 -3.69 -16.20 2.86
CA ALA A 107 -2.53 -15.63 2.17
C ALA A 107 -2.75 -14.15 1.84
N PHE A 108 -3.95 -13.79 1.37
CA PHE A 108 -4.35 -12.40 1.17
C PHE A 108 -4.26 -11.57 2.45
N ALA A 109 -4.81 -12.07 3.56
CA ALA A 109 -4.75 -11.39 4.85
C ALA A 109 -3.30 -11.24 5.40
N LEU A 110 -2.45 -12.26 5.22
CA LEU A 110 -1.02 -12.18 5.54
C LEU A 110 -0.28 -11.17 4.65
N GLY A 111 -0.75 -10.98 3.41
CA GLY A 111 -0.34 -9.90 2.53
C GLY A 111 -0.70 -8.54 3.10
N ALA A 112 -1.95 -8.32 3.52
CA ALA A 112 -2.38 -7.06 4.12
C ALA A 112 -1.64 -6.75 5.44
N LEU A 113 -1.29 -7.78 6.22
CA LEU A 113 -0.41 -7.65 7.37
C LEU A 113 1.01 -7.20 6.98
N SER A 114 1.52 -7.67 5.84
CA SER A 114 2.79 -7.21 5.29
C SER A 114 2.75 -5.74 4.89
N HIS A 115 1.63 -5.27 4.32
CA HIS A 115 1.44 -3.86 4.01
C HIS A 115 1.39 -3.02 5.29
N TYR A 116 0.58 -3.41 6.27
CA TYR A 116 0.53 -2.72 7.57
C TYR A 116 1.91 -2.62 8.23
N ALA A 117 2.70 -3.69 8.22
CA ALA A 117 4.05 -3.67 8.76
C ALA A 117 5.01 -2.81 7.92
N ALA A 118 4.83 -2.83 6.60
CA ALA A 118 5.62 -2.05 5.67
C ALA A 118 5.44 -0.56 5.91
N ASP A 119 4.21 -0.07 6.01
CA ASP A 119 4.01 1.38 5.97
C ASP A 119 4.21 2.06 7.31
N ASN A 120 3.85 1.38 8.40
CA ASN A 120 4.15 1.85 9.76
C ASN A 120 5.63 2.16 10.02
N VAL A 121 6.55 1.63 9.21
CA VAL A 121 8.00 1.87 9.30
C VAL A 121 8.51 2.55 8.03
N GLY A 122 8.05 2.07 6.88
CA GLY A 122 8.50 2.42 5.55
C GLY A 122 8.24 3.86 5.21
N HIS A 123 7.05 4.38 5.51
CA HIS A 123 6.78 5.81 5.35
C HIS A 123 7.66 6.66 6.29
N PRO A 124 7.58 6.52 7.64
CA PRO A 124 8.29 7.43 8.53
C PRO A 124 9.82 7.37 8.38
N GLU A 125 10.41 6.19 8.12
CA GLU A 125 11.87 6.04 8.00
C GLU A 125 12.39 6.09 6.56
N GLY A 126 11.62 5.55 5.61
CA GLY A 126 12.02 5.30 4.22
C GLY A 126 11.49 6.33 3.22
N THR A 127 10.38 7.01 3.48
CA THR A 127 9.86 8.04 2.56
C THR A 127 9.96 9.42 3.20
N ASN A 128 9.34 9.63 4.35
CA ASN A 128 9.09 10.96 4.92
C ASN A 128 10.38 11.69 5.30
N GLN A 129 11.40 10.95 5.74
CA GLN A 129 12.71 11.52 6.06
C GLN A 129 13.65 11.62 4.85
N ILE A 130 13.26 11.09 3.68
CA ILE A 130 14.03 11.19 2.43
C ILE A 130 13.47 12.30 1.54
N MET A 131 12.15 12.50 1.55
CA MET A 131 11.46 13.59 0.88
C MET A 131 12.19 14.95 0.96
N PRO A 132 12.55 15.48 2.15
CA PRO A 132 13.23 16.77 2.26
C PRO A 132 14.70 16.75 1.79
N THR A 133 15.29 15.57 1.55
CA THR A 133 16.64 15.43 0.99
C THR A 133 16.66 15.43 -0.54
N VAL A 134 15.50 15.20 -1.15
CA VAL A 134 15.28 15.19 -2.61
C VAL A 134 14.65 16.52 -3.02
N TYR A 135 13.66 17.00 -2.28
CA TYR A 135 12.92 18.22 -2.57
C TYR A 135 13.22 19.31 -1.53
N GLU A 136 14.16 20.20 -1.86
CA GLU A 136 14.64 21.26 -0.97
C GLU A 136 13.56 22.30 -0.61
N ASP A 137 12.63 22.54 -1.53
CA ASP A 137 11.45 23.39 -1.30
C ASP A 137 10.54 22.81 -0.22
N LEU A 138 10.32 21.49 -0.23
CA LEU A 138 9.55 20.80 0.82
C LEU A 138 10.29 20.83 2.17
N ARG A 139 11.62 20.70 2.18
CA ARG A 139 12.43 20.85 3.40
C ARG A 139 12.28 22.24 4.01
N THR A 140 12.31 23.27 3.17
CA THR A 140 12.17 24.66 3.62
C THR A 140 10.79 24.90 4.22
N ARG A 141 9.75 24.27 3.65
CA ARG A 141 8.36 24.47 4.06
C ARG A 141 7.96 23.65 5.30
N TYR A 142 8.35 22.39 5.37
CA TYR A 142 7.84 21.43 6.36
C TYR A 142 8.94 20.89 7.29
N GLY A 143 10.21 21.18 7.01
CA GLY A 143 11.33 20.78 7.85
C GLY A 143 11.88 19.39 7.51
N PRO A 144 12.40 18.65 8.51
CA PRO A 144 13.18 17.42 8.28
C PRO A 144 12.35 16.16 8.03
N VAL A 145 11.02 16.26 8.15
CA VAL A 145 10.07 15.16 7.89
C VAL A 145 8.94 15.76 7.07
N VAL A 146 8.67 15.16 5.91
CA VAL A 146 7.57 15.56 5.02
C VAL A 146 6.67 14.34 4.84
N THR A 147 5.45 14.41 5.35
CA THR A 147 4.45 13.34 5.30
C THR A 147 3.71 13.30 3.97
N TYR A 148 2.92 12.24 3.74
CA TYR A 148 2.04 12.16 2.58
C TYR A 148 1.07 13.34 2.55
N GLU A 149 0.46 13.72 3.69
CA GLU A 149 -0.45 14.88 3.76
C GLU A 149 0.21 16.21 3.36
N ASN A 150 1.53 16.34 3.46
CA ASN A 150 2.22 17.59 3.11
C ASN A 150 2.48 17.73 1.61
N ALA A 151 2.64 16.60 0.89
CA ALA A 151 3.06 16.59 -0.51
C ALA A 151 2.70 15.27 -1.25
N PRO A 152 1.41 14.92 -1.40
CA PRO A 152 0.98 13.58 -1.85
C PRO A 152 1.51 13.20 -3.25
N ILE A 153 1.57 14.18 -4.16
CA ILE A 153 2.11 13.98 -5.52
C ILE A 153 3.60 13.64 -5.46
N ARG A 154 4.40 14.46 -4.75
CA ARG A 154 5.86 14.26 -4.64
C ARG A 154 6.21 12.99 -3.87
N HIS A 155 5.37 12.63 -2.91
CA HIS A 155 5.47 11.40 -2.15
C HIS A 155 5.38 10.17 -3.06
N THR A 156 4.32 10.13 -3.88
CA THR A 156 4.10 9.07 -4.87
C THR A 156 5.22 9.01 -5.92
N GLU A 157 5.74 10.17 -6.36
CA GLU A 157 6.86 10.24 -7.30
C GLU A 157 8.15 9.65 -6.71
N LEU A 158 8.46 9.97 -5.45
CA LEU A 158 9.65 9.46 -4.77
C LEU A 158 9.57 7.95 -4.58
N GLU A 159 8.43 7.44 -4.12
CA GLU A 159 8.18 6.00 -3.94
C GLU A 159 8.33 5.23 -5.26
N PHE A 160 7.76 5.76 -6.35
CA PHE A 160 7.93 5.20 -7.68
C PHE A 160 9.40 5.22 -8.15
N SER A 161 10.14 6.31 -7.86
CA SER A 161 11.55 6.44 -8.22
C SER A 161 12.40 5.33 -7.60
N PHE A 162 12.13 4.99 -6.34
CA PHE A 162 12.80 3.91 -5.65
C PHE A 162 12.51 2.58 -6.35
N ASP A 163 11.25 2.27 -6.66
CA ASP A 163 10.86 1.02 -7.36
C ASP A 163 11.65 0.85 -8.67
N VAL A 164 11.78 1.93 -9.44
CA VAL A 164 12.58 1.96 -10.67
C VAL A 164 14.05 1.63 -10.39
N VAL A 165 14.67 2.28 -9.39
CA VAL A 165 16.07 2.04 -9.01
C VAL A 165 16.28 0.60 -8.54
N GLN A 166 15.34 0.02 -7.82
CA GLN A 166 15.46 -1.34 -7.27
C GLN A 166 15.34 -2.43 -8.32
N VAL A 167 14.38 -2.29 -9.23
CA VAL A 167 14.28 -3.16 -10.41
C VAL A 167 15.54 -3.04 -11.25
N ALA A 168 16.00 -1.81 -11.51
CA ALA A 168 17.19 -1.54 -12.32
C ALA A 168 18.47 -2.16 -11.76
N ALA A 169 18.58 -2.24 -10.45
CA ALA A 169 19.70 -2.85 -9.75
C ALA A 169 19.60 -4.38 -9.59
N GLY A 170 18.54 -5.01 -10.13
CA GLY A 170 18.32 -6.45 -10.04
C GLY A 170 17.97 -6.95 -8.64
N ARG A 171 17.57 -6.03 -7.75
CA ARG A 171 17.31 -6.34 -6.34
C ARG A 171 15.89 -6.86 -6.14
N TYR A 172 15.01 -6.56 -7.08
CA TYR A 172 13.64 -7.05 -7.13
C TYR A 172 13.46 -8.18 -8.12
N ARG A 173 12.50 -9.05 -7.84
CA ARG A 173 12.02 -10.01 -8.83
C ARG A 173 11.49 -9.24 -10.04
N THR A 174 11.67 -9.83 -11.22
CA THR A 174 11.27 -9.20 -12.47
C THR A 174 9.74 -9.17 -12.58
N GLN A 175 9.22 -8.24 -13.38
CA GLN A 175 7.80 -8.23 -13.70
C GLN A 175 7.34 -9.57 -14.29
N ASP A 176 8.17 -10.24 -15.10
CA ASP A 176 7.82 -11.54 -15.66
C ASP A 176 7.60 -12.59 -14.57
N TYR A 177 8.34 -12.52 -13.47
CA TYR A 177 8.11 -13.36 -12.29
C TYR A 177 6.74 -13.07 -11.66
N HIS A 178 6.44 -11.79 -11.36
CA HIS A 178 5.17 -11.42 -10.74
C HIS A 178 3.97 -11.68 -11.65
N LYS A 179 4.10 -11.47 -12.96
CA LYS A 179 3.07 -11.84 -13.95
C LYS A 179 2.80 -13.34 -13.98
N ALA A 180 3.85 -14.13 -13.81
CA ALA A 180 3.75 -15.57 -13.93
C ALA A 180 3.20 -16.22 -12.65
N ILE A 181 3.45 -15.65 -11.48
CA ILE A 181 2.73 -16.00 -10.23
C ILE A 181 1.30 -15.41 -10.25
N GLY A 182 1.16 -14.21 -10.82
CA GLY A 182 -0.09 -13.48 -10.89
C GLY A 182 -0.34 -12.59 -9.67
N PHE A 183 -1.37 -11.76 -9.77
CA PHE A 183 -1.87 -10.90 -8.71
C PHE A 183 -3.38 -11.10 -8.62
N ARG A 184 -3.87 -11.45 -7.43
CA ARG A 184 -5.28 -11.77 -7.18
C ARG A 184 -5.79 -11.08 -5.91
N VAL A 185 -6.97 -10.49 -6.00
CA VAL A 185 -7.69 -9.92 -4.85
C VAL A 185 -8.71 -10.95 -4.37
N SER A 186 -8.75 -11.18 -3.05
CA SER A 186 -9.76 -12.05 -2.44
C SER A 186 -10.94 -11.18 -1.97
N LYS A 187 -11.94 -11.03 -2.85
CA LYS A 187 -13.07 -10.10 -2.63
C LYS A 187 -13.90 -10.49 -1.41
N ASP A 188 -14.26 -11.75 -1.27
CA ASP A 188 -15.20 -12.18 -0.22
C ASP A 188 -14.67 -11.88 1.19
N VAL A 189 -13.38 -12.13 1.47
CA VAL A 189 -12.77 -11.78 2.77
C VAL A 189 -12.59 -10.27 2.93
N LEU A 190 -12.30 -9.55 1.84
CA LEU A 190 -12.20 -8.09 1.84
C LEU A 190 -13.54 -7.45 2.22
N GLU A 191 -14.65 -7.89 1.61
CA GLU A 191 -16.00 -7.40 1.89
C GLU A 191 -16.38 -7.64 3.35
N ARG A 192 -16.21 -8.88 3.84
CA ARG A 192 -16.52 -9.21 5.24
C ARG A 192 -15.68 -8.41 6.23
N ALA A 193 -14.38 -8.28 5.98
CA ALA A 193 -13.49 -7.56 6.87
C ALA A 193 -13.75 -6.04 6.83
N PHE A 194 -14.03 -5.48 5.66
CA PHE A 194 -14.33 -4.06 5.50
C PHE A 194 -15.62 -3.68 6.23
N GLN A 195 -16.71 -4.41 6.01
CA GLN A 195 -17.98 -4.17 6.72
C GLN A 195 -17.82 -4.34 8.23
N GLN A 196 -17.10 -5.36 8.69
CA GLN A 196 -16.89 -5.53 10.13
C GLN A 196 -16.04 -4.42 10.75
N THR A 197 -15.12 -3.81 9.98
CA THR A 197 -14.22 -2.76 10.48
C THR A 197 -14.90 -1.40 10.48
N TYR A 198 -15.63 -1.08 9.41
CA TYR A 198 -16.11 0.26 9.11
C TYR A 198 -17.63 0.39 9.12
N GLY A 199 -18.38 -0.72 9.27
CA GLY A 199 -19.84 -0.70 9.22
C GLY A 199 -20.40 -0.35 7.83
N LEU A 200 -19.55 -0.39 6.79
CA LEU A 200 -19.90 -0.08 5.41
C LEU A 200 -19.67 -1.31 4.52
N GLU A 201 -20.58 -1.57 3.59
CA GLU A 201 -20.32 -2.52 2.51
C GLU A 201 -19.36 -1.92 1.48
N LEU A 202 -18.52 -2.72 0.83
CA LEU A 202 -17.64 -2.21 -0.23
C LEU A 202 -18.45 -1.54 -1.36
N GLY A 203 -19.66 -2.02 -1.66
CA GLY A 203 -20.54 -1.43 -2.67
C GLY A 203 -21.13 -0.07 -2.29
N GLN A 204 -21.06 0.32 -1.01
CA GLN A 204 -21.43 1.67 -0.57
C GLN A 204 -20.30 2.68 -0.81
N VAL A 205 -19.05 2.22 -0.90
CA VAL A 205 -17.87 3.05 -1.14
C VAL A 205 -17.47 3.07 -2.62
N PHE A 206 -17.45 1.90 -3.26
CA PHE A 206 -17.10 1.76 -4.67
C PHE A 206 -18.35 1.74 -5.54
N PRO A 207 -18.47 2.64 -6.55
CA PRO A 207 -19.57 2.58 -7.53
C PRO A 207 -19.65 1.23 -8.24
N ASN A 208 -18.50 0.59 -8.47
CA ASN A 208 -18.43 -0.78 -8.99
C ASN A 208 -17.15 -1.49 -8.53
N VAL A 209 -17.25 -2.31 -7.49
CA VAL A 209 -16.13 -3.06 -6.89
C VAL A 209 -15.37 -3.90 -7.94
N ASP A 210 -16.09 -4.58 -8.84
CA ASP A 210 -15.47 -5.44 -9.85
C ASP A 210 -14.64 -4.67 -10.88
N VAL A 211 -15.14 -3.52 -11.31
CA VAL A 211 -14.43 -2.63 -12.24
C VAL A 211 -13.22 -2.01 -11.55
N SER A 212 -13.35 -1.56 -10.30
CA SER A 212 -12.23 -1.01 -9.52
C SER A 212 -11.12 -2.06 -9.33
N VAL A 213 -11.48 -3.28 -8.91
CA VAL A 213 -10.53 -4.39 -8.78
C VAL A 213 -9.90 -4.73 -10.13
N ALA A 214 -10.66 -4.79 -11.23
CA ALA A 214 -10.11 -5.08 -12.55
C ALA A 214 -9.12 -4.01 -13.03
N SER A 215 -9.43 -2.74 -12.76
CA SER A 215 -8.60 -1.58 -13.12
C SER A 215 -7.32 -1.54 -12.31
N PHE A 216 -7.43 -1.78 -11.01
CA PHE A 216 -6.29 -1.96 -10.12
C PHE A 216 -5.36 -3.09 -10.58
N ARG A 217 -5.92 -4.27 -10.88
CA ARG A 217 -5.14 -5.41 -11.43
C ARG A 217 -4.45 -5.05 -12.74
N PHE A 218 -5.10 -4.27 -13.61
CA PHE A 218 -4.50 -3.80 -14.85
C PHE A 218 -3.34 -2.83 -14.60
N ALA A 219 -3.52 -1.88 -13.69
CA ALA A 219 -2.49 -0.90 -13.34
C ALA A 219 -1.23 -1.57 -12.78
N VAL A 220 -1.39 -2.46 -11.78
CA VAL A 220 -0.29 -3.20 -11.17
C VAL A 220 0.42 -4.13 -12.17
N ASN A 221 -0.34 -4.89 -12.96
CA ASN A 221 0.27 -5.89 -13.85
C ASN A 221 0.82 -5.31 -15.15
N GLN A 222 0.30 -4.18 -15.65
CA GLN A 222 0.63 -3.68 -16.98
C GLN A 222 1.17 -2.26 -16.98
N LEU A 223 0.49 -1.31 -16.33
CA LEU A 223 0.85 0.11 -16.39
C LEU A 223 2.14 0.41 -15.62
N LEU A 224 2.18 0.09 -14.33
CA LEU A 224 3.33 0.39 -13.48
C LEU A 224 4.64 -0.17 -14.04
N PRO A 225 4.71 -1.43 -14.50
CA PRO A 225 5.96 -1.93 -15.02
C PRO A 225 6.31 -1.37 -16.40
N ALA A 226 5.32 -0.93 -17.19
CA ALA A 226 5.58 -0.21 -18.43
C ALA A 226 6.18 1.18 -18.14
N ALA A 227 5.64 1.88 -17.15
CA ALA A 227 6.22 3.13 -16.65
C ALA A 227 7.64 2.91 -16.12
N ALA A 228 7.87 1.86 -15.31
CA ALA A 228 9.19 1.56 -14.77
C ALA A 228 10.22 1.22 -15.87
N ARG A 229 9.81 0.55 -16.96
CA ARG A 229 10.65 0.38 -18.16
C ARG A 229 11.01 1.70 -18.80
N ALA A 230 10.02 2.55 -19.03
CA ALA A 230 10.21 3.83 -19.70
C ALA A 230 11.16 4.72 -18.87
N ALA A 231 10.94 4.77 -17.55
CA ALA A 231 11.78 5.44 -16.57
C ALA A 231 13.24 4.95 -16.59
N TRP A 232 13.48 3.64 -16.61
CA TRP A 232 14.84 3.09 -16.77
C TRP A 232 15.48 3.51 -18.09
N HIS A 233 14.71 3.50 -19.19
CA HIS A 233 15.21 3.87 -20.51
C HIS A 233 15.61 5.35 -20.59
N SER A 234 14.84 6.25 -19.97
CA SER A 234 15.13 7.69 -19.97
C SER A 234 16.26 8.07 -19.01
N GLN A 235 16.30 7.50 -17.79
CA GLN A 235 17.24 7.91 -16.74
C GLN A 235 18.46 6.99 -16.57
N ARG A 236 18.75 6.13 -17.55
CA ARG A 236 19.79 5.07 -17.46
C ARG A 236 21.16 5.54 -16.95
N LYS A 237 21.60 6.75 -17.33
CA LYS A 237 22.90 7.30 -16.92
C LYS A 237 22.91 7.64 -15.43
N GLU A 238 21.87 8.30 -14.95
CA GLU A 238 21.74 8.71 -13.55
C GLU A 238 21.51 7.50 -12.63
N ILE A 239 20.66 6.54 -13.04
CA ILE A 239 20.46 5.30 -12.26
C ILE A 239 21.76 4.51 -12.11
N ARG A 240 22.64 4.52 -13.12
CA ARG A 240 23.98 3.90 -13.04
C ARG A 240 24.96 4.66 -12.15
N ARG A 241 24.78 5.97 -11.95
CA ARG A 241 25.59 6.76 -11.02
C ARG A 241 25.21 6.43 -9.58
N VAL A 242 23.91 6.35 -9.30
CA VAL A 242 23.38 6.01 -7.98
C VAL A 242 23.60 4.53 -7.65
N SER A 243 23.36 3.63 -8.62
CA SER A 243 23.59 2.19 -8.49
C SER A 243 24.52 1.67 -9.59
N PRO A 244 25.85 1.67 -9.38
CA PRO A 244 26.84 1.21 -10.38
C PRO A 244 26.68 -0.26 -10.80
N ARG A 245 25.98 -1.07 -10.00
CA ARG A 245 25.67 -2.47 -10.29
C ARG A 245 24.42 -2.65 -11.17
N ALA A 246 23.69 -1.58 -11.51
CA ALA A 246 22.50 -1.64 -12.36
C ALA A 246 22.84 -2.12 -13.79
N ARG A 247 22.54 -3.39 -14.08
CA ARG A 247 22.81 -4.03 -15.39
C ARG A 247 21.50 -4.20 -16.17
N ARG A 248 21.48 -3.71 -17.42
CA ARG A 248 20.39 -3.89 -18.41
C ARG A 248 19.93 -5.36 -18.56
N ARG A 249 20.78 -6.33 -18.23
CA ARG A 249 20.60 -7.75 -18.52
C ARG A 249 19.69 -8.48 -17.52
N GLU A 250 19.36 -7.88 -16.38
CA GLU A 250 18.42 -8.47 -15.40
C GLU A 250 16.96 -8.09 -15.65
N TYR A 251 16.72 -7.11 -16.55
CA TYR A 251 15.37 -6.83 -17.05
C TYR A 251 14.80 -7.96 -17.94
N LEU A 252 15.67 -8.86 -18.39
CA LEU A 252 15.34 -9.97 -19.28
C LEU A 252 16.18 -11.19 -18.90
N TYR A 253 16.11 -11.66 -17.65
CA TYR A 253 16.59 -13.01 -17.36
C TYR A 253 15.47 -14.02 -17.51
N LYS A 254 15.67 -14.84 -18.55
CA LYS A 254 14.97 -16.06 -18.89
C LYS A 254 14.61 -16.86 -17.64
N THR A 255 13.43 -16.66 -17.09
CA THR A 255 12.67 -17.82 -16.64
C THR A 255 12.59 -18.71 -17.88
N ASN A 256 13.27 -19.86 -17.87
CA ASN A 256 13.15 -20.80 -18.97
C ASN A 256 11.65 -21.11 -19.08
N ARG A 257 11.01 -20.53 -20.09
CA ARG A 257 9.57 -20.56 -20.27
C ARG A 257 9.05 -21.99 -20.19
N ARG A 258 9.81 -22.95 -20.72
CA ARG A 258 9.50 -24.39 -20.62
C ARG A 258 9.66 -24.95 -19.21
N LYS A 259 10.68 -24.54 -18.44
CA LYS A 259 10.84 -24.97 -17.03
C LYS A 259 9.71 -24.43 -16.16
N PHE A 260 9.32 -23.18 -16.38
CA PHE A 260 8.21 -22.54 -15.67
C PHE A 260 6.84 -23.09 -16.08
N GLU A 261 6.58 -23.24 -17.39
CA GLU A 261 5.34 -23.88 -17.89
C GLU A 261 5.24 -25.33 -17.41
N ARG A 262 6.38 -26.02 -17.19
CA ARG A 262 6.45 -27.37 -16.61
C ARG A 262 6.23 -27.39 -15.09
N GLU A 263 6.60 -26.33 -14.37
CA GLU A 263 6.53 -26.24 -12.91
C GLU A 263 5.23 -25.56 -12.43
N PHE A 264 4.60 -24.72 -13.25
CA PHE A 264 3.48 -23.86 -12.87
C PHE A 264 2.31 -23.81 -13.89
N GLY A 265 2.38 -24.50 -15.04
CA GLY A 265 1.30 -24.58 -16.03
C GLY A 265 1.14 -23.35 -16.96
N THR A 266 0.13 -23.37 -17.84
CA THR A 266 -0.06 -22.38 -18.93
C THR A 266 -1.29 -21.46 -18.78
N GLU A 267 -2.06 -21.55 -17.70
CA GLU A 267 -3.34 -20.84 -17.53
C GLU A 267 -3.22 -19.31 -17.31
N TYR A 268 -2.01 -18.79 -17.09
CA TYR A 268 -1.75 -17.38 -16.73
C TYR A 268 -1.83 -16.38 -17.89
N LYS A 269 -2.10 -16.85 -19.12
CA LYS A 269 -2.14 -16.00 -20.32
C LYS A 269 -3.56 -15.84 -20.84
N LYS A 270 -4.29 -14.84 -20.34
CA LYS A 270 -5.16 -13.97 -21.17
C LYS A 270 -5.80 -12.87 -20.30
N PRO A 271 -5.61 -11.59 -20.64
CA PRO A 271 -6.52 -10.56 -20.16
C PRO A 271 -7.94 -10.90 -20.67
N GLY A 272 -8.89 -11.00 -19.75
CA GLY A 272 -10.31 -11.16 -20.10
C GLY A 272 -10.82 -10.01 -20.96
N PHE A 273 -12.01 -10.17 -21.55
CA PHE A 273 -12.62 -9.15 -22.39
C PHE A 273 -12.78 -7.79 -21.67
N GLY A 274 -13.16 -7.79 -20.39
CA GLY A 274 -13.32 -6.58 -19.57
C GLY A 274 -12.03 -5.77 -19.39
N ALA A 275 -10.87 -6.41 -19.21
CA ALA A 275 -9.58 -5.74 -19.09
C ALA A 275 -9.18 -4.97 -20.37
N ARG A 276 -9.66 -5.42 -21.54
CA ARG A 276 -9.46 -4.72 -22.82
C ARG A 276 -10.36 -3.50 -22.98
N VAL A 277 -11.53 -3.50 -22.36
CA VAL A 277 -12.47 -2.35 -22.35
C VAL A 277 -11.96 -1.25 -21.42
N VAL A 278 -11.54 -1.62 -20.20
CA VAL A 278 -10.92 -0.69 -19.25
C VAL A 278 -9.66 -0.04 -19.83
N ALA A 279 -8.78 -0.81 -20.48
CA ALA A 279 -7.60 -0.27 -21.15
C ALA A 279 -7.94 0.69 -22.30
N LYS A 280 -9.10 0.53 -22.97
CA LYS A 280 -9.58 1.49 -23.97
C LYS A 280 -10.12 2.76 -23.33
N LEU A 281 -10.90 2.65 -22.24
CA LEU A 281 -11.44 3.80 -21.50
C LEU A 281 -10.34 4.69 -20.91
N ILE A 282 -9.30 4.10 -20.31
CA ILE A 282 -8.14 4.85 -19.79
C ILE A 282 -7.37 5.56 -20.92
N ASN A 283 -7.24 4.92 -22.09
CA ASN A 283 -6.61 5.54 -23.27
C ASN A 283 -7.46 6.65 -23.91
N LEU A 284 -8.74 6.79 -23.55
CA LEU A 284 -9.67 7.80 -24.03
C LEU A 284 -9.73 9.05 -23.13
N LEU A 285 -9.12 9.00 -21.93
CA LEU A 285 -8.97 10.18 -21.08
C LEU A 285 -8.12 11.25 -21.79
N PRO A 286 -8.52 12.53 -21.75
CA PRO A 286 -7.80 13.60 -22.43
C PRO A 286 -6.35 13.66 -21.92
N LYS A 287 -5.39 13.72 -22.85
CA LYS A 287 -3.96 13.86 -22.55
C LYS A 287 -3.59 15.32 -22.19
N ILE A 288 -4.33 15.94 -21.29
CA ILE A 288 -4.12 17.32 -20.84
C ILE A 288 -3.94 17.26 -19.31
N GLY A 289 -2.69 17.46 -18.84
CA GLY A 289 -2.19 16.91 -17.56
C GLY A 289 -2.23 15.37 -17.56
N PRO A 290 -1.72 14.59 -16.59
CA PRO A 290 -0.49 14.55 -15.81
C PRO A 290 0.66 13.83 -16.56
N LEU A 291 0.68 13.84 -17.90
CA LEU A 291 1.76 13.24 -18.72
C LEU A 291 3.08 14.03 -18.76
N GLN A 292 3.25 15.05 -17.90
CA GLN A 292 4.55 15.70 -17.65
C GLN A 292 5.46 14.91 -16.69
N THR A 293 5.02 13.75 -16.20
CA THR A 293 5.75 12.95 -15.21
C THR A 293 6.82 12.05 -15.84
N TYR A 294 7.96 12.64 -16.18
CA TYR A 294 9.26 11.96 -16.10
C TYR A 294 10.29 12.76 -15.29
N ALA A 295 9.82 13.75 -14.51
CA ALA A 295 10.62 14.56 -13.61
C ALA A 295 10.56 14.04 -12.17
N PHE A 296 10.57 12.71 -11.98
CA PHE A 296 10.87 12.18 -10.66
C PHE A 296 12.37 12.31 -10.43
N GLU A 297 12.75 12.82 -9.27
CA GLU A 297 14.14 12.94 -8.88
C GLU A 297 14.61 11.61 -8.27
N LEU A 298 15.86 11.24 -8.57
CA LEU A 298 16.42 10.02 -8.01
C LEU A 298 16.92 10.29 -6.60
N PRO A 299 16.70 9.36 -5.66
CA PRO A 299 17.25 9.46 -4.32
C PRO A 299 18.78 9.46 -4.38
N SER A 300 19.41 10.25 -3.50
CA SER A 300 20.86 10.22 -3.32
C SER A 300 21.34 8.84 -2.82
N PRO A 301 22.63 8.49 -2.93
CA PRO A 301 23.16 7.26 -2.35
C PRO A 301 22.91 7.13 -0.83
N ALA A 302 22.91 8.24 -0.10
CA ALA A 302 22.56 8.28 1.31
C ALA A 302 21.06 8.00 1.53
N GLY A 303 20.21 8.58 0.66
CA GLY A 303 18.79 8.24 0.58
C GLY A 303 18.61 6.73 0.38
N GLU A 304 19.21 6.14 -0.67
CA GLU A 304 19.16 4.69 -0.92
C GLU A 304 19.66 3.84 0.26
N GLN A 305 20.68 4.30 1.00
CA GLN A 305 21.16 3.59 2.18
C GLN A 305 20.15 3.60 3.33
N LYS A 306 19.62 4.78 3.67
CA LYS A 306 18.60 4.94 4.72
C LYS A 306 17.37 4.10 4.42
N PHE A 307 17.01 4.15 3.17
CA PHE A 307 15.92 3.41 2.59
C PHE A 307 16.07 1.88 2.69
N ARG A 308 17.29 1.37 2.47
CA ARG A 308 17.60 -0.05 2.73
C ARG A 308 17.49 -0.43 4.19
N GLN A 309 17.81 0.50 5.08
CA GLN A 309 17.76 0.27 6.51
C GLN A 309 16.31 0.13 6.95
N SER A 310 15.41 1.01 6.50
CA SER A 310 13.97 0.91 6.81
C SER A 310 13.38 -0.41 6.28
N TYR A 311 13.77 -0.87 5.08
CA TYR A 311 13.34 -2.18 4.58
C TYR A 311 13.74 -3.36 5.48
N ARG A 312 14.95 -3.35 6.04
CA ARG A 312 15.36 -4.40 6.99
C ARG A 312 14.55 -4.34 8.28
N VAL A 313 14.17 -3.13 8.72
CA VAL A 313 13.26 -2.95 9.86
C VAL A 313 11.90 -3.54 9.52
N VAL A 314 11.32 -3.25 8.35
CA VAL A 314 10.05 -3.84 7.90
C VAL A 314 10.08 -5.36 7.89
N LEU A 315 11.14 -5.97 7.35
CA LEU A 315 11.26 -7.44 7.37
C LEU A 315 11.29 -8.00 8.79
N ARG A 316 11.89 -7.29 9.74
CA ARG A 316 11.94 -7.67 11.14
C ARG A 316 10.58 -7.49 11.81
N GLU A 317 9.92 -6.35 11.63
CA GLU A 317 8.61 -6.07 12.23
C GLU A 317 7.54 -7.02 11.68
N TYR A 318 7.48 -7.22 10.36
CA TYR A 318 6.60 -8.23 9.77
C TYR A 318 6.94 -9.65 10.27
N GLY A 319 8.24 -9.94 10.43
CA GLY A 319 8.71 -11.18 11.04
C GLY A 319 8.25 -11.36 12.49
N ALA A 320 8.19 -10.29 13.29
CA ALA A 320 7.69 -10.31 14.66
C ALA A 320 6.18 -10.51 14.70
N LEU A 321 5.43 -9.76 13.88
CA LEU A 321 3.97 -9.88 13.78
C LEU A 321 3.55 -11.28 13.34
N THR A 322 4.20 -11.85 12.33
CA THR A 322 3.93 -13.22 11.86
C THR A 322 4.29 -14.29 12.88
N ALA A 323 5.36 -14.09 13.66
CA ALA A 323 5.74 -15.01 14.74
C ALA A 323 4.80 -14.95 15.95
N ALA A 324 4.17 -13.80 16.19
CA ALA A 324 3.19 -13.59 17.25
C ALA A 324 1.79 -14.13 16.91
N LEU A 325 1.52 -14.49 15.64
CA LEU A 325 0.24 -15.08 15.26
C LEU A 325 0.00 -16.39 16.00
N PRO A 326 -1.15 -16.55 16.68
CA PRO A 326 -1.48 -17.76 17.42
C PRO A 326 -1.38 -19.01 16.54
N ARG A 327 -0.85 -20.09 17.16
CA ARG A 327 -0.81 -21.40 16.50
C ARG A 327 -2.19 -22.02 16.33
N ASP A 328 -3.08 -21.72 17.29
CA ASP A 328 -4.49 -22.08 17.25
C ASP A 328 -5.26 -21.00 16.51
N THR A 329 -5.87 -21.40 15.40
CA THR A 329 -6.54 -20.50 14.46
C THR A 329 -7.94 -20.13 14.93
N ALA A 330 -8.50 -20.85 15.91
CA ALA A 330 -9.74 -20.50 16.58
C ALA A 330 -9.60 -19.31 17.54
N ALA A 331 -8.38 -19.00 18.00
CA ALA A 331 -8.05 -17.92 18.92
C ALA A 331 -7.26 -16.78 18.25
N LEU A 332 -7.41 -16.62 16.93
CA LEU A 332 -6.63 -15.64 16.17
C LEU A 332 -7.07 -14.20 16.46
N ASP A 333 -6.41 -13.58 17.43
CA ASP A 333 -6.60 -12.17 17.80
C ASP A 333 -5.26 -11.44 17.88
N PRO A 334 -4.63 -11.12 16.73
CA PRO A 334 -3.36 -10.39 16.75
C PRO A 334 -3.57 -8.98 17.31
N HIS A 335 -2.77 -8.65 18.30
CA HIS A 335 -2.70 -7.30 18.85
C HIS A 335 -2.01 -6.37 17.87
N LEU A 336 -2.79 -5.82 16.93
CA LEU A 336 -2.37 -4.80 15.98
C LEU A 336 -2.92 -3.45 16.45
N LEU A 337 -2.04 -2.47 16.62
CA LEU A 337 -2.46 -1.12 17.00
C LEU A 337 -3.08 -0.40 15.80
N ASN A 338 -4.07 0.44 16.06
CA ASN A 338 -4.56 1.37 15.06
C ASN A 338 -3.61 2.56 14.99
N THR A 339 -2.86 2.65 13.91
CA THR A 339 -1.84 3.67 13.65
C THR A 339 -2.09 4.32 12.30
N ASN A 340 -1.61 5.54 12.15
CA ASN A 340 -1.50 6.18 10.85
C ASN A 340 -0.37 5.50 10.08
N LEU A 341 -0.69 4.89 8.94
CA LEU A 341 0.30 4.17 8.15
C LEU A 341 1.35 5.08 7.51
N ASP A 342 1.11 6.39 7.37
CA ASP A 342 2.12 7.34 6.90
C ASP A 342 3.12 7.75 8.00
N THR A 343 2.71 7.79 9.27
CA THR A 343 3.59 8.27 10.37
C THR A 343 4.04 7.17 11.33
N GLY A 344 3.39 6.02 11.30
CA GLY A 344 3.58 4.94 12.26
C GLY A 344 3.06 5.25 13.67
N GLN A 345 2.35 6.36 13.88
CA GLN A 345 1.91 6.83 15.19
C GLN A 345 0.43 6.52 15.45
N PRO A 346 0.01 6.34 16.72
CA PRO A 346 -1.40 6.29 17.07
C PRO A 346 -2.14 7.57 16.65
N MET A 347 -3.34 7.41 16.09
CA MET A 347 -4.13 8.55 15.64
C MET A 347 -4.84 9.26 16.79
N ARG A 348 -4.91 10.60 16.71
CA ARG A 348 -5.74 11.49 17.53
C ARG A 348 -6.32 12.59 16.65
N PRO A 349 -7.47 13.17 17.00
CA PRO A 349 -8.01 14.32 16.28
C PRO A 349 -6.99 15.44 16.16
N THR A 350 -7.03 16.22 15.07
CA THR A 350 -6.21 17.43 14.77
C THR A 350 -4.73 17.21 14.46
N ILE A 351 -4.20 15.99 14.61
CA ILE A 351 -2.76 15.73 14.38
C ILE A 351 -2.42 15.40 12.94
N TYR A 352 -3.40 14.98 12.14
CA TYR A 352 -3.23 14.57 10.74
C TYR A 352 -4.52 14.83 9.97
N HIS A 353 -4.50 15.75 9.02
CA HIS A 353 -5.72 16.33 8.45
C HIS A 353 -6.52 15.30 7.65
N LEU A 354 -5.84 14.50 6.82
CA LEU A 354 -6.50 13.46 6.02
C LEU A 354 -7.26 12.47 6.91
N ALA A 355 -6.73 12.17 8.09
CA ALA A 355 -7.42 11.29 9.03
C ALA A 355 -8.69 11.93 9.59
N ASP A 356 -8.65 13.22 9.97
CA ASP A 356 -9.83 13.95 10.43
C ASP A 356 -10.93 13.99 9.35
N ALA A 357 -10.55 14.27 8.11
CA ALA A 357 -11.45 14.24 6.95
C ALA A 357 -12.06 12.84 6.77
N THR A 358 -11.23 11.80 6.84
CA THR A 358 -11.66 10.39 6.68
C THR A 358 -12.60 9.95 7.80
N TYR A 359 -12.32 10.29 9.06
CA TYR A 359 -13.22 10.01 10.18
C TYR A 359 -14.56 10.74 10.01
N GLY A 360 -14.53 11.98 9.49
CA GLY A 360 -15.72 12.74 9.17
C GLY A 360 -16.55 12.07 8.08
N GLU A 361 -15.92 11.70 6.96
CA GLU A 361 -16.58 11.02 5.84
C GLU A 361 -17.15 9.66 6.26
N LEU A 362 -16.42 8.87 7.04
CA LEU A 362 -16.92 7.62 7.61
C LEU A 362 -18.20 7.83 8.42
N LEU A 363 -18.23 8.86 9.26
CA LEU A 363 -19.41 9.16 10.07
C LEU A 363 -20.59 9.61 9.20
N ARG A 364 -20.35 10.42 8.15
CA ARG A 364 -21.38 10.85 7.20
C ARG A 364 -21.95 9.66 6.42
N GLU A 365 -21.11 8.79 5.90
CA GLU A 365 -21.55 7.59 5.15
C GLU A 365 -22.31 6.62 6.06
N LEU A 366 -21.86 6.39 7.28
CA LEU A 366 -22.62 5.60 8.27
C LEU A 366 -23.99 6.21 8.55
N HIS A 367 -24.08 7.53 8.71
CA HIS A 367 -25.34 8.22 8.96
C HIS A 367 -26.30 8.13 7.77
N LYS A 368 -25.80 8.33 6.55
CA LYS A 368 -26.53 8.17 5.29
C LYS A 368 -27.10 6.76 5.13
N HIS A 369 -26.40 5.75 5.65
CA HIS A 369 -26.84 4.36 5.70
C HIS A 369 -27.51 3.99 7.04
N HIS A 370 -28.05 4.97 7.76
CA HIS A 370 -28.82 4.80 9.00
C HIS A 370 -28.12 3.96 10.08
N PHE A 371 -26.79 3.95 10.07
CA PHE A 371 -25.96 3.16 10.98
C PHE A 371 -26.27 1.64 10.94
N GLU A 372 -26.74 1.12 9.80
CA GLU A 372 -27.27 -0.26 9.66
C GLU A 372 -26.31 -1.35 10.19
N HIS A 373 -25.00 -1.19 9.98
CA HIS A 373 -23.97 -2.15 10.42
C HIS A 373 -23.01 -1.56 11.46
N LEU A 374 -23.44 -0.54 12.20
CA LEU A 374 -22.63 0.09 13.24
C LEU A 374 -22.37 -0.91 14.39
N SER A 375 -21.12 -1.35 14.52
CA SER A 375 -20.71 -2.20 15.63
C SER A 375 -20.51 -1.38 16.93
N PRO A 376 -20.68 -1.99 18.12
CA PRO A 376 -20.41 -1.31 19.39
C PRO A 376 -18.98 -0.74 19.49
N SER A 377 -17.98 -1.47 18.98
CA SER A 377 -16.58 -1.01 18.97
C SER A 377 -16.37 0.18 18.05
N LEU A 378 -17.01 0.21 16.88
CA LEU A 378 -16.92 1.34 15.96
C LEU A 378 -17.65 2.56 16.52
N ARG A 379 -18.83 2.39 17.13
CA ARG A 379 -19.53 3.46 17.84
C ARG A 379 -18.67 4.07 18.94
N SER A 380 -18.06 3.23 19.78
CA SER A 380 -17.17 3.70 20.86
C SER A 380 -15.98 4.49 20.31
N GLU A 381 -15.38 4.03 19.21
CA GLU A 381 -14.26 4.71 18.56
C GLU A 381 -14.68 6.09 18.04
N LEU A 382 -15.76 6.18 17.26
CA LEU A 382 -16.26 7.43 16.69
C LEU A 382 -16.63 8.45 17.78
N LEU A 383 -17.31 8.01 18.84
CA LEU A 383 -17.65 8.88 19.97
C LEU A 383 -16.41 9.37 20.73
N THR A 384 -15.38 8.52 20.84
CA THR A 384 -14.10 8.87 21.47
C THR A 384 -13.32 9.85 20.61
N TYR A 385 -13.25 9.61 19.29
CA TYR A 385 -12.56 10.47 18.34
C TYR A 385 -13.17 11.87 18.35
N PHE A 386 -14.50 11.98 18.30
CA PHE A 386 -15.21 13.26 18.29
C PHE A 386 -15.63 13.76 19.68
N VAL A 387 -14.93 13.35 20.75
CA VAL A 387 -15.27 13.77 22.12
C VAL A 387 -15.16 15.29 22.31
N GLN A 388 -14.22 15.92 21.60
CA GLN A 388 -14.03 17.38 21.61
C GLN A 388 -14.83 18.10 20.50
N GLY A 389 -15.68 17.38 19.77
CA GLY A 389 -16.40 17.88 18.59
C GLY A 389 -15.69 17.54 17.28
N VAL A 390 -16.30 17.95 16.16
CA VAL A 390 -15.71 17.80 14.82
C VAL A 390 -14.51 18.76 14.70
N PRO A 391 -13.29 18.25 14.40
CA PRO A 391 -12.11 19.08 14.22
C PRO A 391 -12.37 20.22 13.24
N THR A 392 -11.88 21.41 13.59
CA THR A 392 -11.85 22.55 12.68
C THR A 392 -10.47 22.56 12.03
N LEU A 393 -10.43 22.67 10.70
CA LEU A 393 -9.20 22.91 9.95
C LEU A 393 -8.56 24.17 10.53
N ALA A 394 -7.49 24.00 11.29
CA ALA A 394 -6.59 25.11 11.58
C ALA A 394 -6.09 25.61 10.22
N GLN A 395 -6.23 26.91 9.97
CA GLN A 395 -5.93 27.61 8.72
C GLN A 395 -4.68 27.08 7.99
N GLN A 396 -4.85 26.08 7.12
CA GLN A 396 -3.95 25.77 6.02
C GLN A 396 -4.28 26.65 4.79
N THR A 397 -4.88 27.83 5.02
CA THR A 397 -5.17 28.83 3.99
C THR A 397 -3.92 29.35 3.27
N ASP A 398 -2.71 28.99 3.73
CA ASP A 398 -1.45 29.23 3.01
C ASP A 398 -1.11 28.16 1.95
N GLN A 399 -1.90 27.08 1.81
CA GLN A 399 -1.56 25.95 0.93
C GLN A 399 -2.24 26.00 -0.45
N LEU A 400 -3.37 26.68 -0.58
CA LEU A 400 -4.09 26.87 -1.85
C LEU A 400 -4.01 28.34 -2.26
N GLY A 401 -2.81 28.80 -2.62
CA GLY A 401 -2.62 30.09 -3.26
C GLY A 401 -3.19 30.07 -4.68
N GLY A 402 -4.51 30.17 -4.80
CA GLY A 402 -5.24 30.08 -6.06
C GLY A 402 -6.68 30.57 -5.95
N HIS A 403 -7.31 30.83 -7.10
CA HIS A 403 -8.64 31.42 -7.24
C HIS A 403 -9.78 30.55 -6.66
N ASP A 404 -9.45 29.34 -6.17
CA ASP A 404 -10.36 28.28 -5.71
C ASP A 404 -10.43 28.14 -4.16
N ALA A 405 -9.60 28.87 -3.40
CA ALA A 405 -9.53 28.74 -1.94
C ALA A 405 -10.86 29.03 -1.22
N ASP A 406 -11.70 29.90 -1.79
CA ASP A 406 -13.02 30.22 -1.26
C ASP A 406 -14.06 29.11 -1.52
N GLU A 407 -13.89 28.32 -2.60
CA GLU A 407 -14.74 27.16 -2.90
C GLU A 407 -14.40 25.99 -1.98
N ASP A 408 -13.11 25.68 -1.84
CA ASP A 408 -12.61 24.64 -0.93
C ASP A 408 -13.03 24.90 0.52
N GLN A 409 -12.97 26.17 0.95
CA GLN A 409 -13.43 26.56 2.28
C GLN A 409 -14.94 26.37 2.45
N ARG A 410 -15.76 26.68 1.42
CA ARG A 410 -17.22 26.48 1.47
C ARG A 410 -17.57 25.00 1.53
N GLU A 411 -16.92 24.17 0.72
CA GLU A 411 -17.11 22.73 0.73
C GLU A 411 -16.74 22.14 2.09
N TYR A 412 -15.59 22.50 2.63
CA TYR A 412 -15.17 22.07 3.96
C TYR A 412 -16.19 22.43 5.06
N GLN A 413 -16.69 23.67 5.07
CA GLN A 413 -17.70 24.08 6.07
C GLN A 413 -19.01 23.30 5.94
N LYS A 414 -19.42 22.98 4.71
CA LYS A 414 -20.59 22.15 4.45
C LYS A 414 -20.37 20.73 4.99
N GLU A 415 -19.26 20.09 4.66
CA GLU A 415 -18.93 18.75 5.15
C GLU A 415 -18.82 18.68 6.68
N ARG A 416 -18.23 19.71 7.29
CA ARG A 416 -18.13 19.85 8.73
C ARG A 416 -19.52 19.86 9.38
N LYS A 417 -20.46 20.64 8.84
CA LYS A 417 -21.84 20.71 9.32
C LYS A 417 -22.55 19.36 9.18
N GLU A 418 -22.42 18.70 8.03
CA GLU A 418 -22.99 17.37 7.81
C GLU A 418 -22.41 16.34 8.80
N THR A 419 -21.13 16.46 9.13
CA THR A 419 -20.46 15.62 10.13
C THR A 419 -20.97 15.92 11.55
N GLU A 420 -21.23 17.18 11.89
CA GLU A 420 -21.84 17.57 13.17
C GLU A 420 -23.25 17.00 13.31
N GLU A 421 -24.05 17.04 12.24
CA GLU A 421 -25.39 16.44 12.19
C GLU A 421 -25.33 14.91 12.36
N ALA A 422 -24.42 14.24 11.64
CA ALA A 422 -24.19 12.81 11.78
C ALA A 422 -23.71 12.40 13.18
N LEU A 423 -22.86 13.22 13.81
CA LEU A 423 -22.40 13.01 15.19
C LEU A 423 -23.53 13.16 16.20
N ALA A 424 -24.43 14.14 16.00
CA ALA A 424 -25.61 14.29 16.84
C ALA A 424 -26.53 13.08 16.73
N ALA A 425 -26.76 12.57 15.50
CA ALA A 425 -27.52 11.35 15.27
C ALA A 425 -26.89 10.13 15.96
N LEU A 426 -25.56 9.94 15.85
CA LEU A 426 -24.82 8.86 16.50
C LEU A 426 -24.97 8.89 18.03
N ARG A 427 -24.95 10.10 18.64
CA ARG A 427 -25.13 10.30 20.09
C ARG A 427 -26.56 10.02 20.53
N ALA A 428 -27.55 10.26 19.67
CA ALA A 428 -28.96 10.01 19.94
C ALA A 428 -29.35 8.52 19.82
N LEU A 429 -28.52 7.68 19.19
CA LEU A 429 -28.76 6.23 19.16
C LEU A 429 -28.78 5.67 20.59
N ALA A 430 -29.84 4.92 20.91
CA ALA A 430 -29.93 4.18 22.15
C ALA A 430 -28.71 3.24 22.29
N PRO A 431 -28.14 3.10 23.51
CA PRO A 431 -26.98 2.25 23.74
C PRO A 431 -27.21 0.78 23.43
#